data_AF-A0A3N6H2A3-F1
#
_entry.id   AF-A0A3N6H2A3-F1
#
_cell.length_a   1.000
_cell.length_b   1.000
_cell.length_c   1.000
_cell.angle_alpha   90.00
_cell.angle_beta   90.00
_cell.angle_gamma   90.00
#
_symmetry.space_group_name_H-M   'P 1'
#
loop_
_entity.id
_entity.type
_entity.pdbx_description
1 polymer ?
#
loop_
_entity_poly.entity_id
_entity_poly.type
_entity_poly.pdbx_seq_one_letter_code
_entity_poly.pdbx_strand_id
1 'polypeptide(L)'
;MLVATINLSSLTSTEADHRQVCQELWVALLVDGARALARIGRWTKAAEAMAQHRGIGNRLLDGRQIKIMALMEQGRSQQALDLIDTTQPTEPWETAIGLLLRAHCRPVGVPVARTDLEHTLDEATMLLAPPDPSTAVFQTRAGLTALDLDPDGQCADMLPRTIAEAARLDAYAARDVTAPPHRRVRPGRRFDPYAQRGDRRSRTGIRNPVR
;
A
#
# COMPACT_ATOMS: atom_id res chain seq x y z
N MET A 1 -4.31 -10.56 -32.04
CA MET A 1 -4.52 -10.44 -30.59
C MET A 1 -6.02 -10.33 -30.38
N LEU A 2 -6.68 -11.43 -30.00
CA LEU A 2 -8.14 -11.45 -29.79
C LEU A 2 -8.43 -10.79 -28.43
N VAL A 3 -9.09 -9.63 -28.45
CA VAL A 3 -9.68 -9.05 -27.25
C VAL A 3 -10.92 -9.88 -26.94
N ALA A 4 -10.87 -10.67 -25.87
CA ALA A 4 -12.05 -11.39 -25.39
C ALA A 4 -13.03 -10.37 -24.80
N THR A 5 -14.11 -10.07 -25.52
CA THR A 5 -15.22 -9.29 -24.98
C THR A 5 -16.03 -10.17 -24.06
N ILE A 6 -15.95 -9.94 -22.75
CA ILE A 6 -16.78 -10.65 -21.77
C ILE A 6 -18.17 -10.02 -21.80
N ASN A 7 -19.17 -10.79 -22.20
CA ASN A 7 -20.56 -10.36 -22.14
C ASN A 7 -21.11 -10.54 -20.73
N LEU A 8 -21.42 -9.42 -20.06
CA LEU A 8 -21.98 -9.37 -18.71
C LEU A 8 -23.49 -9.07 -18.69
N SER A 9 -24.16 -9.04 -19.84
CA SER A 9 -25.57 -8.65 -19.95
C SER A 9 -26.51 -9.54 -19.13
N SER A 10 -26.11 -10.78 -18.84
CA SER A 10 -26.86 -11.71 -17.99
C SER A 10 -26.77 -11.40 -16.49
N LEU A 11 -25.92 -10.45 -16.06
CA LEU A 11 -25.77 -10.04 -14.67
C LEU A 11 -26.68 -8.87 -14.28
N THR A 12 -27.42 -8.31 -15.24
CA THR A 12 -28.20 -7.08 -15.05
C THR A 12 -29.62 -7.30 -15.56
N SER A 13 -30.61 -7.23 -14.66
CA SER A 13 -32.02 -7.49 -15.02
C SER A 13 -32.73 -6.21 -15.50
N THR A 14 -32.19 -5.04 -15.16
CA THR A 14 -32.71 -3.72 -15.52
C THR A 14 -31.60 -2.76 -15.98
N GLU A 15 -31.97 -1.68 -16.66
CA GLU A 15 -31.05 -0.58 -17.04
C GLU A 15 -30.43 0.12 -15.80
N ALA A 16 -31.12 0.10 -14.66
CA ALA A 16 -30.58 0.60 -13.40
C ALA A 16 -29.45 -0.32 -12.89
N ASP A 17 -29.66 -1.65 -12.93
CA ASP A 17 -28.63 -2.63 -12.57
C ASP A 17 -27.42 -2.53 -13.51
N HIS A 18 -27.67 -2.33 -14.81
CA HIS A 18 -26.60 -2.18 -15.79
C HIS A 18 -25.71 -0.96 -15.51
N ARG A 19 -26.31 0.19 -15.22
CA ARG A 19 -25.57 1.40 -14.84
C ARG A 19 -24.81 1.20 -13.52
N GLN A 20 -25.42 0.53 -12.54
CA GLN A 20 -24.77 0.23 -11.28
C GLN A 20 -23.56 -0.68 -11.47
N VAL A 21 -23.71 -1.79 -12.20
CA VAL A 21 -22.62 -2.73 -12.49
C VAL A 21 -21.50 -2.05 -13.29
N CYS A 22 -21.83 -1.23 -14.29
CA CYS A 22 -20.84 -0.46 -15.04
C CYS A 22 -20.06 0.50 -14.12
N GLN A 23 -20.75 1.19 -13.22
CA GLN A 23 -20.11 2.10 -12.26
C GLN A 23 -19.20 1.34 -11.29
N GLU A 24 -19.66 0.23 -10.72
CA GLU A 24 -18.87 -0.60 -9.80
C GLU A 24 -17.65 -1.21 -10.50
N LEU A 25 -17.82 -1.72 -11.71
CA LEU A 25 -16.73 -2.27 -12.53
C LEU A 25 -15.71 -1.19 -12.90
N TRP A 26 -16.18 0.01 -13.24
CA TRP A 26 -15.33 1.15 -13.53
C TRP A 26 -14.50 1.55 -12.32
N VAL A 27 -15.12 1.67 -11.13
CA VAL A 27 -14.41 1.95 -9.88
C VAL A 27 -13.37 0.86 -9.57
N ALA A 28 -13.73 -0.41 -9.74
CA ALA A 28 -12.80 -1.53 -9.55
C ALA A 28 -11.60 -1.44 -10.52
N LEU A 29 -11.87 -1.20 -11.80
CA LEU A 29 -10.83 -1.04 -12.83
C LEU A 29 -9.88 0.13 -12.52
N LEU A 30 -10.41 1.25 -12.00
CA LEU A 30 -9.60 2.43 -11.70
C LEU A 30 -8.73 2.22 -10.46
N VAL A 31 -9.30 1.62 -9.41
CA VAL A 31 -8.55 1.28 -8.21
C VAL A 31 -7.46 0.27 -8.54
N ASP A 32 -7.81 -0.81 -9.22
CA ASP A 32 -6.88 -1.88 -9.55
C ASP A 32 -5.88 -1.45 -10.64
N GLY A 33 -6.29 -0.55 -11.54
CA GLY A 33 -5.45 0.09 -12.54
C GLY A 33 -4.42 1.04 -11.94
N ALA A 34 -4.80 1.87 -10.97
CA ALA A 34 -3.84 2.71 -10.24
C ALA A 34 -2.84 1.85 -9.46
N ARG A 35 -3.31 0.74 -8.86
CA ARG A 35 -2.42 -0.22 -8.21
C ARG A 35 -1.48 -0.91 -9.19
N ALA A 36 -1.96 -1.28 -10.37
CA ALA A 36 -1.12 -1.86 -11.42
C ALA A 36 -0.03 -0.86 -11.87
N LEU A 37 -0.40 0.41 -12.06
CA LEU A 37 0.53 1.50 -12.35
C LEU A 37 1.57 1.68 -11.23
N ALA A 38 1.13 1.69 -9.97
CA ALA A 38 1.99 1.79 -8.80
C ALA A 38 3.01 0.62 -8.76
N ARG A 39 2.56 -0.62 -8.99
CA ARG A 39 3.42 -1.82 -8.97
C ARG A 39 4.54 -1.80 -10.01
N ILE A 40 4.32 -1.15 -11.16
CA ILE A 40 5.37 -0.97 -12.18
C ILE A 40 6.20 0.30 -11.99
N GLY A 41 5.97 1.04 -10.89
CA GLY A 41 6.67 2.26 -10.54
C GLY A 41 6.24 3.48 -11.37
N ARG A 42 4.97 3.56 -11.74
CA ARG A 42 4.36 4.73 -12.41
C ARG A 42 3.50 5.51 -11.40
N TRP A 43 4.14 6.02 -10.36
CA TRP A 43 3.45 6.57 -9.19
C TRP A 43 2.65 7.82 -9.52
N THR A 44 3.22 8.73 -10.32
CA THR A 44 2.53 9.94 -10.77
C THR A 44 1.23 9.61 -11.52
N LYS A 45 1.27 8.66 -12.46
CA LYS A 45 0.07 8.22 -13.21
C LYS A 45 -0.96 7.53 -12.32
N ALA A 46 -0.50 6.73 -11.36
CA ALA A 46 -1.39 6.11 -10.38
C ALA A 46 -2.11 7.16 -9.53
N ALA A 47 -1.40 8.20 -9.09
CA ALA A 47 -1.96 9.30 -8.31
C ALA A 47 -2.96 10.14 -9.11
N GLU A 48 -2.69 10.39 -10.40
CA GLU A 48 -3.64 11.05 -11.31
C GLU A 48 -4.94 10.25 -11.44
N ALA A 49 -4.83 8.93 -11.65
CA ALA A 49 -5.99 8.03 -11.70
C ALA A 49 -6.78 8.05 -10.38
N MET A 50 -6.11 8.02 -9.22
CA MET A 50 -6.77 8.12 -7.91
C MET A 50 -7.47 9.48 -7.71
N ALA A 51 -6.84 10.58 -8.12
CA ALA A 51 -7.38 11.93 -7.95
C ALA A 51 -8.66 12.15 -8.77
N GLN A 52 -8.70 11.65 -10.02
CA GLN A 52 -9.87 11.77 -10.91
C GLN A 52 -11.15 11.19 -10.29
N HIS A 53 -11.02 10.24 -9.37
CA HIS A 53 -12.14 9.55 -8.74
C HIS A 53 -12.30 9.84 -7.25
N ARG A 54 -11.71 10.95 -6.76
CA ARG A 54 -11.74 11.33 -5.34
C ARG A 54 -11.24 10.20 -4.41
N GLY A 55 -10.33 9.37 -4.91
CA GLY A 55 -9.74 8.24 -4.18
C GLY A 55 -8.66 8.64 -3.17
N ILE A 56 -8.33 9.94 -3.07
CA ILE A 56 -7.34 10.48 -2.14
C ILE A 56 -8.08 11.06 -0.94
N GLY A 57 -8.18 10.28 0.14
CA GLY A 57 -8.83 10.68 1.39
C GLY A 57 -7.87 11.20 2.46
N ASN A 58 -8.35 11.34 3.70
CA ASN A 58 -7.58 11.80 4.86
C ASN A 58 -6.92 10.68 5.68
N ARG A 59 -7.39 9.44 5.51
CA ARG A 59 -6.78 8.24 6.07
C ARG A 59 -5.58 7.79 5.22
N LEU A 60 -4.68 7.01 5.82
CA LEU A 60 -3.53 6.46 5.12
C LEU A 60 -3.89 5.23 4.29
N LEU A 61 -4.93 5.32 3.47
CA LEU A 61 -5.30 4.26 2.53
C LEU A 61 -4.53 4.43 1.20
N ASP A 62 -4.76 3.51 0.26
CA ASP A 62 -4.09 3.41 -1.04
C ASP A 62 -3.87 4.75 -1.73
N GLY A 63 -4.92 5.56 -1.88
CA GLY A 63 -4.85 6.80 -2.64
C GLY A 63 -3.89 7.81 -2.03
N ARG A 64 -3.85 7.91 -0.69
CA ARG A 64 -2.92 8.80 0.01
C ARG A 64 -1.49 8.25 -0.04
N GLN A 65 -1.31 6.95 0.16
CA GLN A 65 0.00 6.29 0.05
C GLN A 65 0.58 6.43 -1.36
N ILE A 66 -0.23 6.18 -2.41
CA ILE A 66 0.14 6.38 -3.82
C ILE A 66 0.52 7.85 -4.08
N LYS A 67 -0.23 8.81 -3.52
CA LYS A 67 0.08 10.23 -3.66
C LYS A 67 1.41 10.61 -3.01
N ILE A 68 1.70 10.09 -1.82
CA ILE A 68 2.99 10.28 -1.12
C ILE A 68 4.12 9.75 -2.01
N MET A 69 3.99 8.52 -2.52
CA MET A 69 5.00 7.92 -3.40
C MET A 69 5.17 8.69 -4.73
N ALA A 70 4.10 9.26 -5.27
CA ALA A 70 4.18 10.13 -6.45
C ALA A 70 4.95 11.43 -6.17
N LEU A 71 4.77 12.02 -4.98
CA LEU A 71 5.53 13.20 -4.57
C LEU A 71 7.02 12.86 -4.39
N MET A 72 7.32 11.70 -3.82
CA MET A 72 8.70 11.20 -3.72
C MET A 72 9.34 10.95 -5.09
N GLU A 73 8.61 10.33 -6.03
CA GLU A 73 9.05 10.13 -7.43
C GLU A 73 9.41 11.47 -8.11
N GLN A 74 8.73 12.56 -7.74
CA GLN A 74 8.95 13.90 -8.26
C GLN A 74 10.02 14.71 -7.48
N GLY A 75 10.68 14.10 -6.49
CA GLY A 75 11.64 14.79 -5.63
C GLY A 75 11.01 15.82 -4.67
N ARG A 76 9.69 15.76 -4.46
CA ARG A 76 8.93 16.67 -3.60
C ARG A 76 8.78 16.12 -2.18
N SER A 77 9.90 15.77 -1.55
CA SER A 77 9.93 15.14 -0.23
C SER A 77 9.20 15.96 0.84
N GLN A 78 9.32 17.28 0.85
CA GLN A 78 8.62 18.12 1.83
C GLN A 78 7.10 18.01 1.71
N GLN A 79 6.56 18.06 0.48
CA GLN A 79 5.11 17.90 0.25
C GLN A 79 4.65 16.49 0.64
N ALA A 80 5.51 15.48 0.47
CA ALA A 80 5.21 14.12 0.91
C ALA A 80 5.12 14.03 2.44
N LEU A 81 6.04 14.69 3.16
CA LEU A 81 6.03 14.80 4.62
C LEU A 81 4.79 15.56 5.12
N ASP A 82 4.47 16.71 4.53
CA ASP A 82 3.28 17.49 4.88
C ASP A 82 1.99 16.65 4.70
N LEU A 83 1.94 15.81 3.66
CA LEU A 83 0.82 14.91 3.42
C LEU A 83 0.74 13.77 4.44
N ILE A 84 1.88 13.27 4.92
CA ILE A 84 1.93 12.30 6.03
C ILE A 84 1.42 12.98 7.31
N ASP A 85 1.88 14.20 7.63
CA ASP A 85 1.53 14.91 8.86
C ASP A 85 0.05 15.31 8.94
N THR A 86 -0.59 15.53 7.80
CA THR A 86 -2.04 15.79 7.74
C THR A 86 -2.90 14.53 7.70
N THR A 87 -2.29 13.35 7.80
CA THR A 87 -3.01 12.07 7.83
C THR A 87 -3.65 11.87 9.19
N GLN A 88 -4.81 11.22 9.20
CA GLN A 88 -5.50 10.81 10.43
C GLN A 88 -5.51 9.28 10.49
N PRO A 89 -4.50 8.64 11.11
CA PRO A 89 -4.48 7.20 11.32
C PRO A 89 -5.66 6.78 12.18
N THR A 90 -6.39 5.76 11.76
CA THR A 90 -7.49 5.20 12.57
C THR A 90 -7.24 3.77 13.03
N GLU A 91 -6.22 3.13 12.48
CA GLU A 91 -5.83 1.77 12.78
C GLU A 91 -4.31 1.70 13.05
N PRO A 92 -3.83 0.81 13.93
CA PRO A 92 -2.41 0.71 14.28
C PRO A 92 -1.50 0.51 13.07
N TRP A 93 -1.96 -0.24 12.06
CA TRP A 93 -1.19 -0.46 10.84
C TRP A 93 -0.95 0.85 10.07
N GLU A 94 -1.86 1.82 10.12
CA GLU A 94 -1.69 3.12 9.46
C GLU A 94 -0.52 3.90 10.11
N THR A 95 -0.34 3.79 11.42
CA THR A 95 0.78 4.42 12.13
C THR A 95 2.11 3.83 11.66
N ALA A 96 2.25 2.50 11.65
CA ALA A 96 3.46 1.83 11.20
C ALA A 96 3.82 2.19 9.75
N ILE A 97 2.83 2.20 8.84
CA ILE A 97 3.05 2.61 7.44
C ILE A 97 3.42 4.09 7.32
N GLY A 98 2.83 4.97 8.15
CA GLY A 98 3.17 6.38 8.19
C GLY A 98 4.63 6.62 8.56
N LEU A 99 5.13 5.91 9.59
CA LEU A 99 6.53 5.97 10.00
C LEU A 99 7.49 5.45 8.91
N LEU A 100 7.16 4.32 8.28
CA LEU A 100 7.95 3.78 7.16
C LEU A 100 8.02 4.76 5.99
N LEU A 101 6.89 5.33 5.56
CA LEU A 101 6.86 6.33 4.50
C LEU A 101 7.68 7.57 4.87
N ARG A 102 7.56 8.05 6.11
CA ARG A 102 8.31 9.21 6.62
C ARG A 102 9.81 8.96 6.58
N ALA A 103 10.27 7.77 7.00
CA ALA A 103 11.67 7.39 6.96
C ALA A 103 12.22 7.39 5.52
N HIS A 104 11.43 6.92 4.55
CA HIS A 104 11.83 6.92 3.13
C HIS A 104 11.72 8.28 2.44
N CYS A 105 10.95 9.25 2.96
CA CYS A 105 10.91 10.62 2.44
C CYS A 105 12.21 11.41 2.66
N ARG A 106 13.14 10.92 3.49
CA ARG A 106 14.40 11.60 3.79
C ARG A 106 15.31 11.68 2.55
N PRO A 107 16.17 12.73 2.44
CA PRO A 107 17.15 12.82 1.38
C PRO A 107 18.08 11.60 1.35
N VAL A 108 18.50 11.20 0.15
CA VAL A 108 19.42 10.07 -0.05
C VAL A 108 20.73 10.34 0.71
N GLY A 109 21.19 9.35 1.48
CA GLY A 109 22.43 9.44 2.24
C GLY A 109 22.30 10.12 3.60
N VAL A 110 21.10 10.55 4.00
CA VAL A 110 20.82 11.01 5.37
C VAL A 110 20.23 9.85 6.17
N PRO A 111 20.96 9.29 7.16
CA PRO A 111 20.45 8.21 7.98
C PRO A 111 19.21 8.63 8.80
N VAL A 112 18.37 7.64 9.11
CA VAL A 112 17.32 7.81 10.11
C VAL A 112 18.01 7.94 11.48
N ALA A 113 17.55 8.87 12.33
CA ALA A 113 18.09 8.99 13.67
C ALA A 113 17.81 7.68 14.44
N ARG A 114 18.78 7.20 15.22
CA ARG A 114 18.69 5.88 15.85
C ARG A 114 17.38 5.65 16.62
N THR A 115 16.95 6.63 17.41
CA THR A 115 15.70 6.57 18.17
C THR A 115 14.46 6.48 17.28
N ASP A 116 14.45 7.21 16.15
CA ASP A 116 13.35 7.15 15.17
C ASP A 116 13.34 5.80 14.44
N LEU A 117 14.53 5.25 14.17
CA LEU A 117 14.71 3.95 13.53
C LEU A 117 14.18 2.84 14.45
N GLU A 118 14.64 2.79 15.70
CA GLU A 118 14.17 1.83 16.72
C GLU A 118 12.65 1.87 16.86
N HIS A 119 12.06 3.07 17.02
CA HIS A 119 10.61 3.22 17.09
C HIS A 119 9.88 2.73 15.82
N THR A 120 10.41 3.03 14.63
CA THR A 120 9.83 2.57 13.36
C THR A 120 9.89 1.05 13.23
N LEU A 121 10.99 0.42 13.66
CA LEU A 121 11.17 -1.03 13.64
C LEU A 121 10.27 -1.74 14.65
N ASP A 122 10.03 -1.14 15.83
CA ASP A 122 9.11 -1.65 16.83
C ASP A 122 7.67 -1.67 16.31
N GLU A 123 7.19 -0.55 15.73
CA GLU A 123 5.85 -0.46 15.14
C GLU A 123 5.67 -1.41 13.95
N ALA A 124 6.71 -1.59 13.13
CA ALA A 124 6.71 -2.60 12.09
C ALA A 124 6.62 -4.01 12.68
N THR A 125 7.39 -4.32 13.72
CA THR A 125 7.34 -5.63 14.39
C THR A 125 5.96 -5.91 14.98
N MET A 126 5.33 -4.91 15.60
CA MET A 126 3.95 -5.00 16.10
C MET A 126 2.94 -5.25 14.98
N LEU A 127 3.09 -4.60 13.83
CA LEU A 127 2.24 -4.83 12.66
C LEU A 127 2.30 -6.28 12.15
N LEU A 128 3.45 -6.93 12.27
CA LEU A 128 3.65 -8.30 11.80
C LEU A 128 3.14 -9.37 12.79
N ALA A 129 2.77 -8.99 14.02
CA ALA A 129 2.44 -9.93 15.10
C ALA A 129 1.00 -9.74 15.65
N PRO A 130 0.18 -10.81 15.73
CA PRO A 130 0.44 -12.15 15.22
C PRO A 130 0.39 -12.19 13.68
N PRO A 131 1.09 -13.14 13.05
CA PRO A 131 1.03 -13.30 11.60
C PRO A 131 -0.38 -13.79 11.20
N ASP A 132 -0.97 -13.14 10.21
CA ASP A 132 -2.34 -13.42 9.74
C ASP A 132 -2.32 -13.82 8.26
N PRO A 133 -2.83 -15.01 7.87
CA PRO A 133 -2.89 -15.43 6.47
C PRO A 133 -3.59 -14.42 5.55
N SER A 134 -4.57 -13.66 6.06
CA SER A 134 -5.32 -12.68 5.27
C SER A 134 -4.51 -11.43 4.90
N THR A 135 -3.48 -11.12 5.69
CA THR A 135 -2.62 -9.94 5.52
C THR A 135 -1.13 -10.28 5.37
N ALA A 136 -0.78 -11.57 5.29
CA ALA A 136 0.59 -12.09 5.26
C ALA A 136 1.50 -11.40 4.22
N VAL A 137 0.97 -11.12 3.02
CA VAL A 137 1.70 -10.41 1.96
C VAL A 137 2.01 -8.96 2.35
N PHE A 138 1.07 -8.27 3.01
CA PHE A 138 1.24 -6.89 3.46
C PHE A 138 2.18 -6.83 4.65
N GLN A 139 1.96 -7.67 5.66
CA GLN A 139 2.87 -7.83 6.80
C GLN A 139 4.30 -8.07 6.32
N THR A 140 4.49 -9.04 5.42
CA THR A 140 5.81 -9.35 4.84
C THR A 140 6.43 -8.15 4.11
N ARG A 141 5.66 -7.44 3.28
CA ARG A 141 6.17 -6.28 2.54
C ARG A 141 6.48 -5.08 3.44
N ALA A 142 5.67 -4.84 4.46
CA ALA A 142 5.93 -3.82 5.46
C ALA A 142 7.21 -4.13 6.23
N GLY A 143 7.40 -5.37 6.69
CA GLY A 143 8.64 -5.78 7.35
C GLY A 143 9.85 -5.72 6.44
N LEU A 144 9.73 -6.13 5.17
CA LEU A 144 10.82 -5.98 4.19
C LEU A 144 11.18 -4.52 3.93
N THR A 145 10.19 -3.61 3.96
CA THR A 145 10.42 -2.16 3.86
C THR A 145 11.12 -1.63 5.11
N ALA A 146 10.73 -2.09 6.29
CA ALA A 146 11.38 -1.76 7.55
C ALA A 146 12.85 -2.23 7.59
N LEU A 147 13.16 -3.44 7.11
CA LEU A 147 14.53 -3.93 6.98
C LEU A 147 15.40 -3.06 6.05
N ASP A 148 14.80 -2.45 5.02
CA ASP A 148 15.55 -1.56 4.11
C ASP A 148 16.04 -0.28 4.82
N LEU A 149 15.53 0.04 6.02
CA LEU A 149 15.97 1.18 6.85
C LEU A 149 17.18 0.86 7.75
N ASP A 150 17.46 -0.42 8.00
CA ASP A 150 18.57 -0.90 8.85
C ASP A 150 19.48 -1.85 8.05
N PRO A 151 20.22 -1.34 7.05
CA PRO A 151 21.01 -2.16 6.13
C PRO A 151 22.15 -2.92 6.84
N ASP A 152 22.62 -2.40 7.97
CA ASP A 152 23.68 -3.01 8.78
C ASP A 152 23.13 -3.98 9.84
N GLY A 153 21.81 -4.06 10.01
CA GLY A 153 21.13 -4.97 10.93
C GLY A 153 21.44 -4.70 12.41
N GLN A 154 21.66 -3.45 12.79
CA GLN A 154 22.07 -3.09 14.15
C GLN A 154 20.90 -2.94 15.13
N CYS A 155 19.67 -2.78 14.62
CA CYS A 155 18.47 -2.50 15.41
C CYS A 155 17.36 -3.53 15.18
N ALA A 156 17.42 -4.31 14.10
CA ALA A 156 16.33 -5.15 13.62
C ALA A 156 16.40 -6.64 14.00
N ASP A 157 16.99 -7.02 15.14
CA ASP A 157 17.30 -8.44 15.48
C ASP A 157 16.11 -9.41 15.33
N MET A 158 14.90 -9.00 15.76
CA MET A 158 13.70 -9.85 15.72
C MET A 158 12.97 -9.82 14.38
N LEU A 159 13.14 -8.74 13.60
CA LEU A 159 12.33 -8.44 12.44
C LEU A 159 12.47 -9.50 11.31
N PRO A 160 13.66 -10.02 10.96
CA PRO A 160 13.79 -11.09 9.97
C PRO A 160 13.01 -12.35 10.33
N ARG A 161 12.98 -12.71 11.62
CA ARG A 161 12.25 -13.89 12.12
C ARG A 161 10.74 -13.67 11.97
N THR A 162 10.23 -12.51 12.39
CA THR A 162 8.82 -12.17 12.27
C THR A 162 8.36 -12.09 10.81
N ILE A 163 9.20 -11.56 9.91
CA ILE A 163 8.95 -11.57 8.46
C ILE A 163 8.86 -13.00 7.93
N ALA A 164 9.77 -13.90 8.35
CA ALA A 164 9.73 -15.28 7.92
C ALA A 164 8.46 -16.00 8.42
N GLU A 165 8.02 -15.72 9.64
CA GLU A 165 6.76 -16.28 10.19
C GLU A 165 5.53 -15.84 9.37
N ALA A 166 5.40 -14.54 9.06
CA ALA A 166 4.32 -14.05 8.20
C ALA A 166 4.41 -14.62 6.77
N ALA A 167 5.61 -14.65 6.19
CA ALA A 167 5.83 -15.10 4.82
C ALA A 167 5.53 -16.59 4.61
N ARG A 168 5.61 -17.42 5.65
CA ARG A 168 5.26 -18.85 5.58
C ARG A 168 3.77 -19.10 5.35
N LEU A 169 2.93 -18.10 5.62
CA LEU A 169 1.47 -18.23 5.49
C LEU A 169 0.97 -18.02 4.06
N ASP A 170 1.79 -17.48 3.15
CA ASP A 170 1.40 -17.16 1.78
C ASP A 170 2.55 -17.32 0.76
N ALA A 171 2.27 -17.97 -0.38
CA ALA A 171 3.29 -18.25 -1.40
C ALA A 171 3.84 -17.00 -2.10
N TYR A 172 3.03 -15.94 -2.26
CA TYR A 172 3.50 -14.65 -2.79
C TYR A 172 4.37 -13.92 -1.77
N ALA A 173 4.03 -14.00 -0.49
CA ALA A 173 4.86 -13.47 0.58
C ALA A 173 6.22 -14.19 0.64
N ALA A 174 6.23 -15.52 0.61
CA ALA A 174 7.45 -16.33 0.53
C ALA A 174 8.31 -15.99 -0.71
N ARG A 175 7.67 -15.75 -1.86
CA ARG A 175 8.37 -15.32 -3.08
C ARG A 175 9.06 -13.97 -2.90
N ASP A 176 8.43 -13.03 -2.21
CA ASP A 176 9.00 -11.69 -2.00
C ASP A 176 10.21 -11.72 -1.07
N VAL A 177 10.23 -12.62 -0.07
CA VAL A 177 11.38 -12.87 0.83
C VAL A 177 12.54 -13.57 0.11
N THR A 178 12.26 -14.38 -0.92
CA THR A 178 13.30 -15.10 -1.69
C THR A 178 13.80 -14.33 -2.91
N ALA A 179 13.13 -13.23 -3.30
CA ALA A 179 13.53 -12.43 -4.46
C ALA A 179 14.92 -11.78 -4.26
N PRO A 180 15.77 -11.63 -5.30
CA PRO A 180 17.11 -11.05 -5.15
C PRO A 180 17.11 -9.59 -4.65
N PRO A 181 18.17 -9.11 -3.96
CA PRO A 181 18.26 -7.77 -3.35
C PRO A 181 18.02 -6.59 -4.31
N HIS A 182 18.47 -6.66 -5.57
CA HIS A 182 18.23 -5.57 -6.54
C HIS A 182 16.74 -5.40 -6.90
N ARG A 183 15.90 -6.41 -6.61
CA ARG A 183 14.43 -6.34 -6.73
C ARG A 183 13.77 -5.77 -5.46
N ARG A 184 14.55 -5.65 -4.37
CA ARG A 184 14.18 -5.17 -3.04
C ARG A 184 14.40 -3.65 -2.87
N VAL A 185 15.43 -3.09 -3.48
CA VAL A 185 15.95 -1.73 -3.17
C VAL A 185 15.14 -0.56 -3.79
N ARG A 186 13.96 -0.78 -4.38
CA ARG A 186 13.11 0.34 -4.84
C ARG A 186 11.89 0.51 -3.92
N PRO A 187 11.80 1.59 -3.12
CA PRO A 187 10.66 1.82 -2.21
C PRO A 187 9.32 1.80 -2.98
N GLY A 188 9.36 2.16 -4.26
CA GLY A 188 8.22 2.13 -5.18
C GLY A 188 7.93 0.81 -5.92
N ARG A 189 8.44 -0.35 -5.50
CA ARG A 189 8.00 -1.66 -6.07
C ARG A 189 7.42 -2.64 -5.05
N ARG A 190 7.59 -2.36 -3.75
CA ARG A 190 7.13 -3.24 -2.66
C ARG A 190 5.83 -2.80 -2.01
N PHE A 191 5.45 -1.54 -2.19
CA PHE A 191 4.22 -1.04 -1.60
C PHE A 191 3.01 -1.60 -2.36
N ASP A 192 2.34 -2.59 -1.76
CA ASP A 192 1.13 -3.19 -2.32
C ASP A 192 -0.03 -3.00 -1.34
N PRO A 193 -1.02 -2.19 -1.71
CA PRO A 193 -2.19 -1.95 -0.87
C PRO A 193 -3.13 -3.16 -0.69
N TYR A 194 -2.97 -4.24 -1.47
CA TYR A 194 -3.93 -5.35 -1.47
C TYR A 194 -4.02 -6.15 -0.17
N ALA A 195 -2.98 -6.17 0.66
CA ALA A 195 -2.99 -7.00 1.86
C ALA A 195 -3.36 -6.23 3.15
N GLN A 196 -3.92 -5.02 3.00
CA GLN A 196 -4.61 -4.30 4.09
C GLN A 196 -6.05 -4.83 4.35
N ARG A 197 -6.57 -5.75 3.51
CA ARG A 197 -7.98 -6.17 3.52
C ARG A 197 -8.25 -7.43 4.36
N GLY A 198 -8.06 -7.32 5.66
CA GLY A 198 -8.71 -8.19 6.64
C GLY A 198 -10.16 -7.78 6.97
N ASP A 199 -10.61 -6.57 6.62
CA ASP A 199 -11.95 -6.09 7.02
C ASP A 199 -12.97 -6.06 5.85
N ARG A 200 -13.83 -7.09 5.81
CA ARG A 200 -15.04 -7.16 4.97
C ARG A 200 -16.24 -6.39 5.54
N ARG A 201 -16.10 -5.46 6.50
CA ARG A 201 -17.27 -4.77 7.10
C ARG A 201 -17.51 -3.31 6.71
N SER A 202 -16.64 -2.68 5.92
CA SER A 202 -16.72 -1.23 5.71
C SER A 202 -17.03 -0.77 4.26
N ARG A 203 -17.61 -1.64 3.42
CA ARG A 203 -18.00 -1.31 2.03
C ARG A 203 -19.28 -0.46 1.89
N THR A 204 -19.86 0.03 2.98
CA THR A 204 -21.08 0.86 3.00
C THR A 204 -20.84 2.38 2.97
N GLY A 205 -19.62 2.82 2.62
CA GLY A 205 -19.23 4.24 2.67
C GLY A 205 -19.44 5.07 1.41
N ILE A 206 -19.85 4.50 0.27
CA ILE A 206 -20.21 5.31 -0.92
C ILE A 206 -21.68 5.70 -0.79
N ARG A 207 -21.95 6.73 0.01
CA ARG A 207 -23.26 7.39 0.02
C ARG A 207 -23.46 8.11 -1.31
N ASN A 208 -24.45 7.65 -2.05
CA ASN A 208 -25.03 8.26 -3.23
C ASN A 208 -25.69 9.60 -2.85
N PRO A 209 -25.31 10.76 -3.41
CA PRO A 209 -26.15 11.94 -3.32
C PRO A 209 -27.14 11.86 -4.49
N VAL A 210 -28.27 11.19 -4.26
CA VAL A 210 -29.49 11.43 -5.04
C VAL A 210 -30.43 12.22 -4.14
N ARG A 211 -30.40 13.54 -4.31
CA ARG A 211 -31.57 14.42 -4.40
C ARG A 211 -31.15 15.67 -5.17
#